data_AF-A0AAW1JJ86-F1
#
_entry.id   AF-A0AAW1JJ86-F1
#
_cell.length_a   1.000
_cell.length_b   1.000
_cell.length_c   1.000
_cell.angle_alpha   90.00
_cell.angle_beta   90.00
_cell.angle_gamma   90.00
#
_symmetry.space_group_name_H-M   'P 1'
#
loop_
_entity.id
_entity.type
_entity.pdbx_description
1 polymer ?
#
loop_
_entity_poly.entity_id
_entity_poly.type
_entity_poly.pdbx_seq_one_letter_code
_entity_poly.pdbx_strand_id
1 'polypeptide(L)'
;MQKESERKSSFDSNLTDQVLPIPIQIFLWKQVSPFIRPKLGKLHEASCMFCQHAPPGHHELKEACKQFEKVLVQNIQHGLKADLTEAIRSIPRWRLVQASLPHVMHCSAALLYNRMRDGNIQTLGAVEAKLLYTLHWIILDAAEECADADYEKGIYHSSPFYYLFSVPTMTLFVYLFAPLCQNLKESDFQNFRLENGLKVWQPMWEFRHPDASCFTTHCKPKPKYLSGRNYRGKQQFGGVFMGS
;
A
#
# COMPACT_ATOMS: atom_id res chain seq x y z
N MET A 1 -9.56 -21.74 36.01
CA MET A 1 -8.50 -21.64 34.98
C MET A 1 -9.02 -21.55 33.53
N GLN A 2 -10.33 -21.64 33.25
CA GLN A 2 -10.87 -21.51 31.89
C GLN A 2 -11.19 -20.06 31.44
N LYS A 3 -11.40 -19.13 32.38
CA LYS A 3 -11.85 -17.76 32.08
C LYS A 3 -10.75 -16.78 31.65
N GLU A 4 -9.50 -17.22 31.70
CA GLU A 4 -8.30 -16.40 31.40
C GLU A 4 -7.73 -16.70 30.00
N SER A 5 -8.05 -17.87 29.45
CA SER A 5 -7.71 -18.27 28.08
C SER A 5 -8.57 -17.54 27.05
N GLU A 6 -9.87 -17.36 27.32
CA GLU A 6 -10.79 -16.60 26.44
C GLU A 6 -10.43 -15.12 26.34
N ARG A 7 -9.84 -14.54 27.40
CA ARG A 7 -9.46 -13.11 27.43
C ARG A 7 -8.19 -12.80 26.63
N LYS A 8 -7.34 -13.80 26.36
CA LYS A 8 -6.17 -13.66 25.47
C LYS A 8 -6.50 -13.88 24.00
N SER A 9 -7.59 -14.59 23.69
CA SER A 9 -8.06 -14.81 22.32
C SER A 9 -8.62 -13.54 21.65
N SER A 10 -8.95 -12.49 22.39
CA SER A 10 -9.54 -11.26 21.83
C SER A 10 -8.52 -10.24 21.33
N PHE A 11 -7.21 -10.48 21.52
CA PHE A 11 -6.16 -9.55 21.10
C PHE A 11 -5.75 -9.70 19.63
N ASP A 12 -6.18 -10.77 18.95
CA ASP A 12 -6.17 -10.88 17.48
C ASP A 12 -7.28 -9.99 16.85
N SER A 13 -7.43 -8.78 17.38
CA SER A 13 -8.23 -7.72 16.78
C SER A 13 -7.59 -7.35 15.45
N ASN A 14 -8.21 -7.84 14.38
CA ASN A 14 -7.84 -7.69 12.97
C ASN A 14 -7.01 -6.43 12.70
N LEU A 15 -5.72 -6.63 12.38
CA LEU A 15 -4.79 -5.56 12.06
C LEU A 15 -5.33 -4.63 10.96
N THR A 16 -6.05 -5.18 9.99
CA THR A 16 -6.69 -4.42 8.90
C THR A 16 -7.90 -3.59 9.34
N ASP A 17 -8.58 -3.96 10.43
CA ASP A 17 -9.73 -3.23 10.98
C ASP A 17 -9.28 -2.11 11.93
N GLN A 18 -8.00 -2.10 12.34
CA GLN A 18 -7.43 -1.01 13.11
C GLN A 18 -7.31 0.25 12.24
N VAL A 19 -7.91 1.33 12.73
CA VAL A 19 -7.88 2.66 12.09
C VAL A 19 -6.44 3.15 12.06
N LEU A 20 -5.99 3.54 10.87
CA LEU A 20 -4.65 4.09 10.69
C LEU A 20 -4.58 5.49 11.33
N PRO A 21 -3.53 5.84 12.09
CA PRO A 21 -3.35 7.20 12.59
C PRO A 21 -3.41 8.27 11.49
N ILE A 22 -4.08 9.39 11.77
CA ILE A 22 -4.27 10.50 10.81
C ILE A 22 -2.95 11.00 10.20
N PRO A 23 -1.84 11.17 10.96
CA PRO A 23 -0.57 11.61 10.36
C PRO A 23 -0.07 10.69 9.25
N ILE A 24 -0.27 9.38 9.37
CA ILE A 24 0.12 8.40 8.35
C ILE A 24 -0.80 8.50 7.13
N GLN A 25 -2.11 8.64 7.33
CA GLN A 25 -3.06 8.84 6.22
C GLN A 25 -2.70 10.09 5.41
N ILE A 26 -2.40 11.21 6.09
CA ILE A 26 -1.97 12.47 5.45
C ILE A 26 -0.66 12.26 4.71
N PHE A 27 0.31 11.57 5.32
CA PHE A 27 1.59 11.27 4.68
C PHE A 27 1.41 10.49 3.38
N LEU A 28 0.64 9.39 3.42
CA LEU A 28 0.39 8.55 2.25
C LEU A 28 -0.35 9.33 1.14
N TRP A 29 -1.35 10.12 1.51
CA TRP A 29 -2.07 10.98 0.56
C TRP A 29 -1.13 11.99 -0.12
N LYS A 30 -0.23 12.62 0.65
CA LYS A 30 0.77 13.55 0.10
C LYS A 30 1.72 12.85 -0.89
N GLN A 31 2.11 11.61 -0.63
CA GLN A 31 2.98 10.87 -1.56
C GLN A 31 2.24 10.44 -2.84
N VAL A 32 0.95 10.13 -2.76
CA VAL A 32 0.15 9.73 -3.95
C VAL A 32 -0.25 10.94 -4.81
N SER A 33 -0.49 12.09 -4.19
CA SER A 33 -1.03 13.29 -4.85
C SER A 33 -0.31 13.71 -6.15
N PRO A 34 1.03 13.65 -6.27
CA PRO A 34 1.72 13.97 -7.53
C PRO A 34 1.41 13.02 -8.70
N PHE A 35 1.00 11.78 -8.42
CA PHE A 35 0.76 10.75 -9.45
C PHE A 35 -0.66 10.79 -10.03
N ILE A 36 -1.63 11.22 -9.22
CA ILE A 36 -3.06 11.19 -9.57
C ILE A 36 -3.61 12.55 -9.99
N ARG A 37 -2.86 13.64 -9.78
CA ARG A 37 -3.31 14.99 -10.14
C ARG A 37 -3.53 15.09 -11.67
N PRO A 38 -4.72 15.50 -12.14
CA PRO A 38 -4.98 15.68 -13.56
C PRO A 38 -4.03 16.71 -14.17
N LYS A 39 -3.38 16.35 -15.28
CA LYS A 39 -2.63 17.32 -16.10
C LYS A 39 -3.63 18.12 -16.94
N LEU A 40 -4.06 19.28 -16.45
CA LEU A 40 -5.11 20.12 -17.07
C LEU A 40 -4.64 20.88 -18.33
N GLY A 41 -3.56 20.44 -18.98
CA GLY A 41 -3.02 21.03 -20.19
C GLY A 41 -2.18 22.29 -19.96
N LYS A 42 -1.39 22.66 -20.98
CA LYS A 42 -0.39 23.75 -20.89
C LYS A 42 -1.00 25.11 -20.53
N LEU A 43 -2.22 25.40 -20.97
CA LEU A 43 -2.89 26.67 -20.69
C LEU A 43 -3.28 26.80 -19.22
N HIS A 44 -3.79 25.72 -18.60
CA HIS A 44 -4.12 25.69 -17.18
C HIS A 44 -2.86 25.71 -16.31
N GLU A 45 -1.84 24.94 -16.67
CA GLU A 45 -0.55 24.97 -15.96
C GLU A 45 0.09 26.36 -15.98
N ALA A 46 0.01 27.05 -17.13
CA ALA A 46 0.49 28.42 -17.28
C ALA A 46 -0.40 29.49 -16.63
N SER A 47 -1.65 29.19 -16.27
CA SER A 47 -2.57 30.16 -15.64
C SER A 47 -2.76 29.93 -14.14
N CYS A 48 -2.50 28.71 -13.67
CA CYS A 48 -2.66 28.33 -12.27
C CYS A 48 -1.43 28.77 -11.46
N MET A 49 -1.59 29.76 -10.60
CA MET A 49 -0.52 30.22 -9.70
C MET A 49 0.09 29.08 -8.88
N PHE A 50 -0.70 28.07 -8.50
CA PHE A 50 -0.18 26.89 -7.80
C PHE A 50 0.71 26.02 -8.70
N CYS A 51 0.38 25.85 -9.97
CA CYS A 51 1.19 25.10 -10.94
C CYS A 51 2.45 25.86 -11.39
N GLN A 52 2.42 27.20 -11.39
CA GLN A 52 3.58 28.03 -11.71
C GLN A 52 4.66 28.03 -10.60
N HIS A 53 4.25 27.89 -9.33
CA HIS A 53 5.16 27.87 -8.18
C HIS A 53 5.55 26.44 -7.75
N ALA A 54 4.87 25.41 -8.28
CA ALA A 54 5.26 24.03 -8.08
C ALA A 54 6.57 23.76 -8.84
N PRO A 55 7.60 23.16 -8.21
CA PRO A 55 8.76 22.69 -8.94
C PRO A 55 8.31 21.76 -10.07
N PRO A 56 9.00 21.72 -11.23
CA PRO A 56 8.60 20.87 -12.35
C PRO A 56 8.27 19.47 -11.83
N GLY A 57 7.07 18.95 -12.14
CA GLY A 57 6.45 17.81 -11.44
C GLY A 57 7.32 16.54 -11.31
N HIS A 58 8.39 16.43 -12.10
CA HIS A 58 9.45 15.44 -11.94
C HIS A 58 10.14 15.49 -10.56
N HIS A 59 10.26 16.64 -9.92
CA HIS A 59 10.84 16.77 -8.58
C HIS A 59 9.89 16.23 -7.50
N GLU A 60 8.60 16.55 -7.57
CA GLU A 60 7.60 16.02 -6.63
C GLU A 60 7.50 14.49 -6.71
N LEU A 61 7.49 13.92 -7.92
CA LEU A 61 7.49 12.47 -8.13
C LEU A 61 8.74 11.81 -7.55
N LYS A 62 9.92 12.39 -7.82
CA LYS A 62 11.20 11.87 -7.32
C LYS A 62 11.25 11.88 -5.79
N GLU A 63 10.81 12.97 -5.16
CA GLU A 63 10.77 13.05 -3.71
C GLU A 63 9.73 12.08 -3.13
N ALA A 64 8.57 11.90 -3.75
CA ALA A 64 7.58 10.94 -3.28
C ALA A 64 8.10 9.49 -3.31
N CYS A 65 8.73 9.08 -4.42
CA CYS A 65 9.37 7.76 -4.52
C CYS A 65 10.49 7.59 -3.48
N LYS A 66 11.28 8.63 -3.23
CA LYS A 66 12.33 8.62 -2.20
C LYS A 66 11.75 8.48 -0.79
N GLN A 67 10.64 9.16 -0.49
CA GLN A 67 9.99 9.03 0.82
C GLN A 67 9.39 7.63 1.02
N PHE A 68 8.76 7.04 0.00
CA PHE A 68 8.27 5.67 0.08
C PHE A 68 9.39 4.67 0.39
N GLU A 69 10.49 4.72 -0.36
CA GLU A 69 11.62 3.83 -0.13
C GLU A 69 12.23 4.04 1.27
N LYS A 70 12.48 5.30 1.64
CA LYS A 70 13.08 5.66 2.94
C LYS A 70 12.25 5.13 4.11
N VAL A 71 10.94 5.30 4.06
CA VAL A 71 10.04 4.98 5.18
C VAL A 71 9.68 3.49 5.20
N LEU A 72 9.42 2.87 4.05
CA LEU A 72 8.92 1.50 3.98
C LEU A 72 10.06 0.47 3.94
N VAL A 73 10.98 0.65 2.98
CA VAL A 73 12.06 -0.31 2.72
C VAL A 73 13.16 -0.12 3.75
N GLN A 74 13.71 1.10 3.85
CA GLN A 74 14.84 1.38 4.73
C GLN A 74 14.43 1.56 6.20
N ASN A 75 13.13 1.69 6.48
CA ASN A 75 12.59 1.93 7.82
C ASN A 75 13.22 3.16 8.54
N ILE A 76 13.63 4.18 7.78
CA ILE A 76 14.26 5.39 8.31
C ILE A 76 13.20 6.44 8.62
N GLN A 77 13.05 6.74 9.91
CA GLN A 77 12.11 7.75 10.40
C GLN A 77 12.78 9.11 10.69
N HIS A 78 14.12 9.17 10.68
CA HIS A 78 14.85 10.42 10.94
C HIS A 78 14.53 11.49 9.88
N GLY A 79 14.30 12.73 10.31
CA GLY A 79 13.96 13.85 9.43
C GLY A 79 12.51 13.86 8.94
N LEU A 80 11.63 13.01 9.48
CA LEU A 80 10.19 13.14 9.34
C LEU A 80 9.64 14.12 10.40
N LYS A 81 8.41 14.61 10.18
CA LYS A 81 7.70 15.41 11.18
C LYS A 81 7.47 14.57 12.45
N ALA A 82 7.54 15.21 13.63
CA ALA A 82 7.47 14.52 14.92
C ALA A 82 6.16 13.72 15.10
N ASP A 83 5.02 14.32 14.73
CA ASP A 83 3.70 13.67 14.76
C ASP A 83 3.62 12.43 13.88
N LEU A 84 4.22 12.46 12.68
CA LEU A 84 4.30 11.31 11.78
C LEU A 84 5.19 10.21 12.36
N THR A 85 6.31 10.59 12.97
CA THR A 85 7.25 9.64 13.56
C THR A 85 6.62 8.91 14.74
N GLU A 86 5.94 9.64 15.61
CA GLU A 86 5.18 9.07 16.73
C GLU A 86 4.07 8.14 16.25
N ALA A 87 3.31 8.57 15.23
CA ALA A 87 2.26 7.75 14.65
C ALA A 87 2.79 6.47 13.99
N ILE A 88 3.93 6.50 13.30
CA ILE A 88 4.55 5.30 12.71
C ILE A 88 4.97 4.32 13.83
N ARG A 89 5.51 4.83 14.94
CA ARG A 89 5.93 4.00 16.08
C ARG A 89 4.76 3.41 16.86
N SER A 90 3.57 4.01 16.76
CA SER A 90 2.39 3.53 17.47
C SER A 90 1.70 2.33 16.81
N ILE A 91 2.17 1.88 15.64
CA ILE A 91 1.61 0.73 14.92
C ILE A 91 2.72 -0.28 14.57
N PRO A 92 2.39 -1.58 14.39
CA PRO A 92 3.35 -2.56 13.88
C PRO A 92 3.88 -2.17 12.49
N ARG A 93 5.15 -2.45 12.19
CA ARG A 93 5.75 -2.18 10.87
C ARG A 93 4.93 -2.81 9.74
N TRP A 94 4.49 -4.04 9.95
CA TRP A 94 3.64 -4.75 8.99
C TRP A 94 2.32 -4.01 8.68
N ARG A 95 1.69 -3.36 9.67
CA ARG A 95 0.48 -2.55 9.46
C ARG A 95 0.74 -1.38 8.51
N LEU A 96 1.89 -0.72 8.66
CA LEU A 96 2.31 0.39 7.80
C LEU A 96 2.53 -0.11 6.36
N VAL A 97 3.19 -1.26 6.19
CA VAL A 97 3.41 -1.89 4.88
C VAL A 97 2.07 -2.21 4.19
N GLN A 98 1.15 -2.87 4.91
CA GLN A 98 -0.20 -3.16 4.39
C GLN A 98 -0.96 -1.89 4.00
N ALA A 99 -0.90 -0.83 4.81
CA ALA A 99 -1.58 0.42 4.52
C ALA A 99 -1.00 1.15 3.29
N SER A 100 0.31 1.01 3.09
CA SER A 100 1.03 1.72 2.02
C SER A 100 0.94 1.01 0.67
N LEU A 101 0.74 -0.32 0.65
CA LEU A 101 0.78 -1.10 -0.57
C LEU A 101 -0.20 -0.60 -1.67
N PRO A 102 -1.50 -0.35 -1.39
CA PRO A 102 -2.41 0.21 -2.42
C PRO A 102 -1.93 1.54 -3.00
N HIS A 103 -1.30 2.38 -2.17
CA HIS A 103 -0.79 3.69 -2.56
C HIS A 103 0.39 3.55 -3.52
N VAL A 104 1.34 2.68 -3.18
CA VAL A 104 2.48 2.34 -4.05
C VAL A 104 2.01 1.71 -5.36
N MET A 105 1.03 0.80 -5.32
CA MET A 105 0.46 0.20 -6.54
C MET A 105 -0.14 1.25 -7.47
N HIS A 106 -0.96 2.17 -6.95
CA HIS A 106 -1.55 3.24 -7.76
C HIS A 106 -0.50 4.18 -8.35
N CYS A 107 0.53 4.53 -7.58
CA CYS A 107 1.62 5.39 -8.08
C CYS A 107 2.41 4.68 -9.21
N SER A 108 2.74 3.40 -9.02
CA SER A 108 3.45 2.58 -10.01
C SER A 108 2.62 2.41 -11.28
N ALA A 109 1.34 2.07 -11.15
CA ALA A 109 0.44 1.93 -12.28
C ALA A 109 0.28 3.24 -13.06
N ALA A 110 0.17 4.38 -12.36
CA ALA A 110 0.11 5.69 -13.00
C ALA A 110 1.38 6.03 -13.79
N LEU A 111 2.57 5.71 -13.25
CA LEU A 111 3.83 5.89 -13.98
C LEU A 111 3.90 5.01 -15.23
N LEU A 112 3.61 3.71 -15.10
CA LEU A 112 3.66 2.77 -16.22
C LEU A 112 2.63 3.11 -17.31
N TYR A 113 1.43 3.53 -16.92
CA TYR A 113 0.41 3.97 -17.85
C TYR A 113 0.83 5.24 -18.61
N ASN A 114 1.38 6.24 -17.92
CA ASN A 114 1.90 7.45 -18.57
C ASN A 114 3.06 7.12 -19.51
N ARG A 115 3.97 6.24 -19.10
CA ARG A 115 5.09 5.75 -19.95
C ARG A 115 4.58 5.14 -21.25
N MET A 116 3.55 4.30 -21.17
CA MET A 116 2.89 3.70 -22.34
C MET A 116 2.24 4.75 -23.23
N ARG A 117 1.47 5.67 -22.64
CA ARG A 117 0.78 6.74 -23.38
C ARG A 117 1.76 7.66 -24.11
N ASP A 118 2.87 7.97 -23.49
CA ASP A 118 3.87 8.90 -24.02
C ASP A 118 4.84 8.20 -25.02
N GLY A 119 4.64 6.90 -25.30
CA GLY A 119 5.43 6.11 -26.26
C GLY A 119 6.85 5.76 -25.80
N ASN A 120 7.21 6.06 -24.55
CA ASN A 120 8.56 5.89 -24.01
C ASN A 120 8.79 4.49 -23.40
N ILE A 121 8.62 3.43 -24.20
CA ILE A 121 8.69 2.02 -23.77
C ILE A 121 10.12 1.44 -23.96
N GLN A 122 11.12 2.32 -24.06
CA GLN A 122 12.50 1.90 -24.38
C GLN A 122 13.29 1.60 -23.11
N THR A 123 13.23 2.46 -22.08
CA THR A 123 13.96 2.26 -20.82
C THR A 123 13.19 2.79 -19.61
N LEU A 124 13.34 2.14 -18.46
CA LEU A 124 12.81 2.66 -17.19
C LEU A 124 13.63 3.88 -16.74
N GLY A 125 12.95 4.97 -16.43
CA GLY A 125 13.57 6.11 -15.74
C GLY A 125 13.87 5.81 -14.27
N ALA A 126 14.62 6.72 -13.64
CA ALA A 126 15.04 6.58 -12.25
C ALA A 126 13.87 6.59 -11.25
N VAL A 127 12.78 7.31 -11.58
CA VAL A 127 11.59 7.42 -10.73
C VAL A 127 10.80 6.11 -10.78
N GLU A 128 10.56 5.59 -11.99
CA GLU A 128 9.88 4.32 -12.23
C GLU A 128 10.65 3.17 -11.58
N ALA A 129 11.97 3.09 -11.80
CA ALA A 129 12.79 2.04 -11.23
C ALA A 129 12.79 2.08 -9.69
N LYS A 130 12.84 3.27 -9.08
CA LYS A 130 12.80 3.41 -7.61
C LYS A 130 11.46 2.96 -7.01
N LEU A 131 10.36 3.32 -7.68
CA LEU A 131 9.04 2.97 -7.20
C LEU A 131 8.72 1.49 -7.41
N LEU A 132 9.13 0.93 -8.56
CA LEU A 132 9.04 -0.51 -8.83
C LEU A 132 9.84 -1.31 -7.83
N TYR A 133 11.06 -0.89 -7.49
CA TYR A 133 11.84 -1.53 -6.43
C TYR A 133 11.07 -1.55 -5.10
N THR A 134 10.45 -0.42 -4.73
CA THR A 134 9.64 -0.36 -3.50
C THR A 134 8.44 -1.31 -3.57
N LEU A 135 7.77 -1.40 -4.72
CA LEU A 135 6.66 -2.34 -4.94
C LEU A 135 7.11 -3.81 -4.83
N HIS A 136 8.23 -4.17 -5.48
CA HIS A 136 8.78 -5.53 -5.45
C HIS A 136 9.16 -5.93 -4.04
N TRP A 137 9.86 -5.04 -3.32
CA TRP A 137 10.22 -5.27 -1.92
C TRP A 137 8.97 -5.53 -1.05
N ILE A 138 7.90 -4.75 -1.21
CA ILE A 138 6.66 -4.97 -0.44
C ILE A 138 6.05 -6.36 -0.74
N ILE A 139 6.06 -6.77 -2.01
CA ILE A 139 5.40 -8.01 -2.45
C ILE A 139 6.22 -9.27 -2.09
N LEU A 140 7.54 -9.18 -2.21
CA LEU A 140 8.45 -10.32 -2.14
C LEU A 140 9.10 -10.48 -0.77
N ASP A 141 9.57 -9.38 -0.18
CA ASP A 141 10.54 -9.43 0.92
C ASP A 141 9.96 -8.89 2.25
N ALA A 142 9.02 -7.93 2.19
CA ALA A 142 8.55 -7.20 3.38
C ALA A 142 7.88 -8.07 4.45
N ALA A 143 7.22 -9.17 4.05
CA ALA A 143 6.57 -10.08 4.99
C ALA A 143 7.60 -10.81 5.86
N GLU A 144 8.65 -11.36 5.25
CA GLU A 144 9.75 -12.05 5.92
C GLU A 144 10.57 -11.08 6.77
N GLU A 145 10.98 -9.93 6.21
CA GLU A 145 11.73 -8.92 6.97
C GLU A 145 10.96 -8.36 8.18
N CYS A 146 9.63 -8.23 8.08
CA CYS A 146 8.81 -7.84 9.23
C CYS A 146 8.72 -8.97 10.27
N ALA A 147 8.64 -10.23 9.82
CA ALA A 147 8.62 -11.39 10.71
C ALA A 147 9.91 -11.54 11.49
N ASP A 148 11.06 -11.40 10.83
CA ASP A 148 12.37 -11.46 11.46
C ASP A 148 12.56 -10.31 12.46
N ALA A 149 12.20 -9.08 12.09
CA ALA A 149 12.32 -7.93 12.97
C ALA A 149 11.41 -8.01 14.22
N ASP A 150 10.26 -8.68 14.12
CA ASP A 150 9.39 -8.96 15.27
C ASP A 150 9.96 -10.10 16.12
N TYR A 151 10.50 -11.15 15.49
CA TYR A 151 11.19 -12.25 16.17
C TYR A 151 12.39 -11.78 17.01
N GLU A 152 13.23 -10.90 16.46
CA GLU A 152 14.36 -10.29 17.18
C GLU A 152 13.92 -9.48 18.42
N LYS A 153 12.71 -8.93 18.41
CA LYS A 153 12.10 -8.21 19.54
C LYS A 153 11.37 -9.13 20.52
N GLY A 154 11.37 -10.44 20.29
CA GLY A 154 10.59 -11.41 21.07
C GLY A 154 9.09 -11.27 20.89
N ILE A 155 8.63 -10.70 19.77
CA ILE A 155 7.22 -10.58 19.40
C ILE A 155 6.85 -11.78 18.53
N TYR A 156 5.89 -12.57 19.01
CA TYR A 156 5.43 -13.78 18.33
C TYR A 156 3.93 -13.67 18.03
N HIS A 157 3.57 -13.81 16.76
CA HIS A 157 2.18 -13.80 16.33
C HIS A 157 1.66 -15.23 16.23
N SER A 158 0.54 -15.53 16.90
CA SER A 158 -0.06 -16.87 16.89
C SER A 158 -0.78 -17.20 15.58
N SER A 159 -1.22 -16.17 14.85
CA SER A 159 -1.92 -16.34 13.58
C SER A 159 -0.93 -16.55 12.43
N PRO A 160 -1.02 -17.67 11.68
CA PRO A 160 -0.18 -17.87 10.48
C PRO A 160 -0.55 -16.91 9.35
N PHE A 161 -1.66 -16.18 9.47
CA PHE A 161 -2.16 -15.23 8.48
C PHE A 161 -1.79 -13.77 8.82
N TYR A 162 -0.94 -13.54 9.83
CA TYR A 162 -0.59 -12.19 10.26
C TYR A 162 0.14 -11.42 9.16
N TYR A 163 1.16 -12.03 8.55
CA TYR A 163 2.00 -11.44 7.49
C TYR A 163 1.45 -11.60 6.07
N LEU A 164 0.13 -11.68 5.93
CA LEU A 164 -0.52 -11.77 4.61
C LEU A 164 -1.18 -10.46 4.19
N PHE A 165 -1.15 -10.18 2.90
CA PHE A 165 -2.00 -9.14 2.32
C PHE A 165 -3.44 -9.63 2.22
N SER A 166 -4.38 -8.67 2.22
CA SER A 166 -5.79 -9.01 2.03
C SER A 166 -6.09 -9.39 0.58
N VAL A 167 -7.06 -10.28 0.36
CA VAL A 167 -7.51 -10.65 -1.00
C VAL A 167 -7.85 -9.40 -1.84
N PRO A 168 -8.62 -8.40 -1.35
CA PRO A 168 -8.88 -7.18 -2.11
C PRO A 168 -7.62 -6.42 -2.54
N THR A 169 -6.58 -6.39 -1.71
CA THR A 169 -5.30 -5.74 -2.04
C THR A 169 -4.59 -6.48 -3.18
N MET A 170 -4.59 -7.81 -3.16
CA MET A 170 -3.99 -8.60 -4.24
C MET A 170 -4.83 -8.59 -5.51
N THR A 171 -6.16 -8.54 -5.39
CA THR A 171 -7.05 -8.32 -6.53
C THR A 171 -6.76 -6.97 -7.20
N LEU A 172 -6.55 -5.91 -6.42
CA LEU A 172 -6.16 -4.60 -6.94
C LEU A 172 -4.84 -4.67 -7.73
N PHE A 173 -3.85 -5.43 -7.25
CA PHE A 173 -2.61 -5.65 -8.00
C PHE A 173 -2.88 -6.20 -9.39
N VAL A 174 -3.65 -7.29 -9.46
CA VAL A 174 -3.96 -7.94 -10.75
C VAL A 174 -4.67 -6.96 -11.68
N TYR A 175 -5.67 -6.23 -11.19
CA TYR A 175 -6.41 -5.26 -12.01
C TYR A 175 -5.57 -4.09 -12.50
N LEU A 176 -4.61 -3.62 -11.70
CA LEU A 176 -3.75 -2.51 -12.11
C LEU A 176 -2.64 -2.95 -13.07
N PHE A 177 -2.03 -4.11 -12.84
CA PHE A 177 -0.79 -4.50 -13.52
C PHE A 177 -0.96 -5.51 -14.64
N ALA A 178 -1.98 -6.36 -14.64
CA ALA A 178 -2.25 -7.25 -15.78
C ALA A 178 -2.37 -6.50 -17.13
N PRO A 179 -3.07 -5.35 -17.24
CA PRO A 179 -3.11 -4.60 -18.49
C PRO A 179 -1.82 -3.82 -18.81
N LEU A 180 -0.90 -3.69 -17.84
CA LEU A 180 0.34 -2.91 -17.97
C LEU A 180 1.60 -3.79 -18.05
N CYS A 181 1.50 -5.11 -17.86
CA CYS A 181 2.66 -5.99 -17.73
C CYS A 181 3.52 -6.00 -19.01
N GLN A 182 2.90 -5.86 -20.19
CA GLN A 182 3.58 -5.80 -21.49
C GLN A 182 4.40 -4.51 -21.68
N ASN A 183 4.19 -3.49 -20.84
CA ASN A 183 4.98 -2.25 -20.86
C ASN A 183 6.33 -2.40 -20.16
N LEU A 184 6.54 -3.51 -19.47
CA LEU A 184 7.78 -3.88 -18.82
C LEU A 184 8.47 -4.94 -19.68
N LYS A 185 9.76 -4.75 -19.95
CA LYS A 185 10.57 -5.71 -20.71
C LYS A 185 11.59 -6.35 -19.80
N GLU A 186 12.05 -7.54 -20.16
CA GLU A 186 13.12 -8.22 -19.41
C GLU A 186 14.38 -7.35 -19.23
N SER A 187 14.73 -6.54 -20.25
CA SER A 187 15.83 -5.58 -20.20
C SER A 187 15.69 -4.53 -19.08
N ASP A 188 14.47 -4.19 -18.67
CA ASP A 188 14.21 -3.25 -17.58
C ASP A 188 14.67 -3.83 -16.21
N PHE A 189 14.90 -5.14 -16.10
CA PHE A 189 15.25 -5.85 -14.87
C PHE A 189 16.71 -6.35 -14.82
N GLN A 190 17.52 -6.05 -15.84
CA GLN A 190 18.94 -6.41 -15.85
C GLN A 190 19.78 -5.64 -14.81
N ASN A 191 19.23 -4.58 -14.23
CA ASN A 191 19.84 -3.91 -13.09
C ASN A 191 19.59 -4.74 -11.81
N PHE A 192 20.66 -5.04 -11.06
CA PHE A 192 20.60 -5.75 -9.77
C PHE A 192 19.52 -5.24 -8.81
N ARG A 193 19.20 -3.95 -8.87
CA ARG A 193 18.15 -3.36 -8.04
C ARG A 193 16.76 -3.92 -8.32
N LEU A 194 16.44 -4.25 -9.58
CA LEU A 194 15.12 -4.69 -10.02
C LEU A 194 15.06 -6.17 -10.36
N GLU A 195 16.19 -6.86 -10.40
CA GLU A 195 16.30 -8.27 -10.76
C GLU A 195 15.31 -9.16 -9.98
N ASN A 196 15.13 -8.92 -8.67
CA ASN A 196 14.18 -9.67 -7.85
C ASN A 196 12.73 -9.56 -8.36
N GLY A 197 12.40 -8.46 -9.05
CA GLY A 197 11.10 -8.25 -9.67
C GLY A 197 10.75 -9.26 -10.77
N LEU A 198 11.74 -9.92 -11.40
CA LEU A 198 11.46 -10.98 -12.40
C LEU A 198 10.62 -12.12 -11.84
N LYS A 199 10.73 -12.42 -10.54
CA LYS A 199 9.86 -13.40 -9.84
C LYS A 199 8.37 -13.06 -9.95
N VAL A 200 8.03 -11.79 -10.17
CA VAL A 200 6.67 -11.32 -10.38
C VAL A 200 6.34 -11.23 -11.87
N TRP A 201 7.18 -10.55 -12.66
CA TRP A 201 6.81 -10.21 -14.04
C TRP A 201 6.93 -11.36 -15.02
N GLN A 202 7.92 -12.24 -14.86
CA GLN A 202 8.10 -13.38 -15.77
C GLN A 202 6.86 -14.31 -15.76
N PRO A 203 6.33 -14.74 -14.61
CA PRO A 203 5.07 -15.49 -14.58
C PRO A 203 3.90 -14.71 -15.20
N MET A 204 3.80 -13.40 -14.96
CA MET A 204 2.72 -12.57 -15.52
C MET A 204 2.78 -12.47 -17.05
N TRP A 205 3.97 -12.39 -17.65
CA TRP A 205 4.13 -12.43 -19.11
C TRP A 205 3.73 -13.79 -19.71
N GLU A 206 3.89 -14.85 -18.94
CA GLU A 206 3.49 -16.22 -19.28
C GLU A 206 2.01 -16.53 -18.93
N PHE A 207 1.23 -15.52 -18.53
CA PHE A 207 -0.17 -15.68 -18.09
C PHE A 207 -0.35 -16.60 -16.86
N ARG A 208 0.66 -16.66 -16.00
CA ARG A 208 0.66 -17.39 -14.71
C ARG A 208 0.65 -16.43 -13.53
N HIS A 209 0.27 -16.93 -12.36
CA HIS A 209 0.44 -16.16 -11.13
C HIS A 209 1.92 -16.18 -10.70
N PRO A 210 2.43 -15.12 -10.06
CA PRO A 210 3.74 -15.15 -9.41
C PRO A 210 3.84 -16.25 -8.36
N ASP A 211 5.03 -16.83 -8.20
CA ASP A 211 5.32 -17.80 -7.15
C ASP A 211 5.82 -17.09 -5.88
N ALA A 212 5.02 -16.16 -5.37
CA ALA A 212 5.26 -15.48 -4.10
C ALA A 212 4.11 -15.79 -3.14
N SER A 213 4.43 -15.87 -1.84
CA SER A 213 3.49 -16.30 -0.79
C SER A 213 2.19 -15.49 -0.80
N CYS A 214 2.24 -14.21 -1.12
CA CYS A 214 1.07 -13.34 -1.21
C CYS A 214 0.09 -13.70 -2.36
N PHE A 215 0.51 -14.49 -3.35
CA PHE A 215 -0.35 -14.97 -4.45
C PHE A 215 -0.78 -16.43 -4.29
N THR A 216 0.00 -17.26 -3.59
CA THR A 216 -0.23 -18.71 -3.49
C THR A 216 -0.83 -19.15 -2.15
N THR A 217 -0.70 -18.34 -1.09
CA THR A 217 -1.18 -18.72 0.24
C THR A 217 -2.70 -18.83 0.28
N HIS A 218 -3.20 -19.94 0.84
CA HIS A 218 -4.62 -20.14 1.05
C HIS A 218 -5.21 -19.06 1.98
N CYS A 219 -6.21 -18.35 1.47
CA CYS A 219 -6.94 -17.36 2.25
C CYS A 219 -8.16 -17.99 2.90
N LYS A 220 -8.30 -17.86 4.22
CA LYS A 220 -9.56 -18.18 4.91
C LYS A 220 -10.47 -16.94 4.86
N PRO A 221 -11.71 -17.04 4.35
CA PRO A 221 -12.68 -15.95 4.47
C PRO A 221 -12.85 -15.59 5.94
N LYS A 222 -12.52 -14.35 6.30
CA LYS A 222 -12.74 -13.84 7.66
C LYS A 222 -14.15 -13.26 7.71
N PRO A 223 -15.10 -13.86 8.45
CA PRO A 223 -16.41 -13.27 8.61
C PRO A 223 -16.24 -11.91 9.30
N LYS A 224 -16.66 -10.83 8.64
CA LYS A 224 -16.81 -9.55 9.32
C LYS A 224 -17.98 -9.70 10.26
N TYR A 225 -17.72 -9.79 11.56
CA TYR A 225 -18.76 -9.57 12.55
C TYR A 225 -19.17 -8.12 12.42
N LEU A 226 -20.21 -7.86 11.63
CA LEU A 226 -21.03 -6.66 11.78
C LEU A 226 -21.69 -6.80 13.16
N SER A 227 -20.94 -6.48 14.21
CA SER A 227 -21.51 -6.27 15.53
C SER A 227 -22.27 -4.94 15.44
N GLY A 228 -23.45 -5.02 14.83
CA GLY A 228 -24.55 -4.15 15.17
C GLY A 228 -24.74 -4.37 16.66
N ARG A 229 -24.13 -3.47 17.45
CA ARG A 229 -24.46 -3.31 18.85
C ARG A 229 -25.92 -2.86 18.84
N ASN A 230 -26.83 -3.82 18.77
CA ASN A 230 -28.24 -3.63 19.00
C ASN A 230 -28.32 -3.15 20.44
N TYR A 231 -28.26 -1.84 20.61
CA TYR A 231 -28.84 -1.19 21.77
C TYR A 231 -30.31 -1.61 21.76
N ARG A 232 -30.61 -2.70 22.47
CA ARG A 232 -31.95 -2.94 23.02
C ARG A 232 -32.16 -1.89 24.11
N GLY A 233 -32.22 -0.63 23.71
CA GLY A 233 -32.98 0.36 24.45
C GLY A 233 -34.44 0.05 24.18
N LYS A 234 -35.20 -0.25 25.23
CA LYS A 234 -36.66 -0.28 25.16
C LYS A 234 -37.13 1.10 24.65
N GLN A 235 -37.39 1.23 23.34
CA GLN A 235 -38.16 2.35 22.82
C GLN A 235 -39.63 2.06 23.10
N GLN A 236 -40.12 2.65 24.18
CA GLN A 236 -41.53 3.01 24.30
C GLN A 236 -41.69 4.45 23.82
N PHE A 237 -42.88 4.74 23.28
CA PHE A 237 -43.39 6.00 22.73
C PHE A 237 -42.95 6.25 21.27
N GLY A 238 -43.82 6.22 20.26
CA GLY A 238 -45.22 6.61 20.21
C GLY A 238 -45.32 7.97 19.52
N GLY A 239 -45.40 8.00 18.19
CA GLY A 239 -45.51 9.24 17.42
C GLY A 239 -45.74 8.93 15.93
N VAL A 240 -46.94 9.25 15.47
CA VAL A 240 -47.50 9.03 14.13
C VAL A 240 -46.83 9.96 13.10
N PHE A 241 -46.55 9.43 11.91
CA PHE A 241 -46.19 10.21 10.72
C PHE A 241 -47.36 11.10 10.28
N MET A 242 -47.17 12.42 10.21
CA MET A 242 -47.87 13.27 9.24
C MET A 242 -46.82 14.12 8.52
N GLY A 243 -46.61 13.79 7.24
CA GLY A 243 -45.88 14.64 6.31
C GLY A 243 -46.81 15.68 5.72
N SER A 244 -46.32 16.91 5.64
CA SER A 244 -46.83 17.99 4.79
C SER A 244 -46.17 17.92 3.42
#